data_AF-A0A7C4AY27-F1
#
_entry.id   AF-A0A7C4AY27-F1
#
_cell.length_a   1.000
_cell.length_b   1.000
_cell.length_c   1.000
_cell.angle_alpha   90.00
_cell.angle_beta   90.00
_cell.angle_gamma   90.00
#
_symmetry.space_group_name_H-M   'P 1'
#
loop_
_entity.id
_entity.type
_entity.pdbx_description
1 polymer ?
#
loop_
_entity_poly.entity_id
_entity_poly.type
_entity_poly.pdbx_seq_one_letter_code
_entity_poly.pdbx_strand_id
1 'polypeptide(L)'
;MFQAVRAVLSLESGEKLGVGYAGSRNSGVPPPFLHTKWGLFPITVFLFSAVFLLSSTIPLEKSFAEEIYASVMESISFTGPLDIFVHNLALSIIMMIPVVGFGFSMISSSTTGVAISAVSTLKNLNSLSLAIRLLSTPSGILEFLAYGFASAQGLAGLFAIVEKRVSRELRGYLSTLLVVGSLLLAAAFIETTLSLTPSI
;
A
#
# COMPACT_ATOMS: atom_id res chain seq x y z
N MET A 1 -16.85 14.23 -8.15
CA MET A 1 -16.50 15.63 -7.78
C MET A 1 -17.73 16.51 -7.51
N PHE A 2 -18.84 16.38 -8.26
CA PHE A 2 -20.05 17.20 -8.08
C PHE A 2 -20.99 16.85 -6.91
N GLN A 3 -20.77 15.76 -6.15
CA GLN A 3 -21.61 15.44 -4.98
C GLN A 3 -21.07 15.97 -3.65
N ALA A 4 -19.77 16.24 -3.54
CA ALA A 4 -19.17 16.79 -2.31
C ALA A 4 -19.47 18.29 -2.12
N VAL A 5 -19.56 19.05 -3.22
CA VAL A 5 -19.91 20.48 -3.19
C VAL A 5 -21.38 20.70 -2.79
N ARG A 6 -22.28 19.76 -3.15
CA ARG A 6 -23.72 19.83 -2.81
C ARG A 6 -24.01 19.60 -1.33
N ALA A 7 -23.15 18.84 -0.64
CA ALA A 7 -23.29 18.56 0.79
C ALA A 7 -22.81 19.73 1.68
N VAL A 8 -21.86 20.53 1.19
CA VAL A 8 -21.36 21.73 1.91
C VAL A 8 -22.37 22.87 1.80
N LEU A 9 -22.99 23.06 0.63
CA LEU A 9 -23.99 24.11 0.42
C LEU A 9 -25.35 23.83 1.09
N SER A 10 -25.62 22.58 1.52
CA SER A 10 -26.84 22.25 2.28
C SER A 10 -26.68 22.46 3.79
N LEU A 11 -25.46 22.71 4.29
CA LEU A 11 -25.18 22.91 5.71
C LEU A 11 -25.28 24.37 6.15
N GLU A 12 -25.27 25.33 5.22
CA GLU A 12 -25.38 26.76 5.53
C GLU A 12 -26.84 27.27 5.63
N SER A 13 -27.84 26.49 5.22
CA SER A 13 -29.24 26.96 5.18
C SER A 13 -30.17 26.36 6.25
N GLY A 14 -29.63 25.75 7.30
CA GLY A 14 -30.39 24.90 8.23
C GLY A 14 -30.21 25.21 9.70
N GLU A 15 -30.02 26.47 10.08
CA GLU A 15 -30.06 26.87 11.49
C GLU A 15 -31.52 26.95 11.96
N LYS A 16 -32.02 25.91 12.62
CA LYS A 16 -32.84 25.99 13.85
C LYS A 16 -33.31 24.62 14.38
N LEU A 17 -33.02 24.44 15.68
CA LEU A 17 -33.78 23.71 16.71
C LEU A 17 -33.70 22.18 16.72
N GLY A 18 -33.19 21.64 17.83
CA GLY A 18 -33.40 20.25 18.22
C GLY A 18 -32.42 19.74 19.27
N VAL A 19 -32.81 19.88 20.53
CA VAL A 19 -32.18 19.34 21.73
C VAL A 19 -31.86 17.84 21.61
N GLY A 20 -30.67 17.42 22.03
CA GLY A 20 -30.34 16.00 22.23
C GLY A 20 -28.85 15.68 22.35
N TYR A 21 -28.13 16.25 23.33
CA TYR A 21 -26.82 15.71 23.72
C TYR A 21 -27.02 14.41 24.52
N ALA A 22 -27.16 13.30 23.80
CA ALA A 22 -27.11 11.96 24.37
C ALA A 22 -25.65 11.48 24.39
N GLY A 23 -25.22 11.04 25.57
CA GLY A 23 -23.83 10.76 25.94
C GLY A 23 -22.96 10.06 24.90
N SER A 24 -21.85 10.72 24.59
CA SER A 24 -20.67 10.10 24.00
C SER A 24 -20.14 9.03 24.96
N ARG A 25 -20.54 7.77 24.72
CA ARG A 25 -19.79 6.63 25.25
C ARG A 25 -18.49 6.59 24.48
N ASN A 26 -17.40 6.79 25.23
CA ASN A 26 -16.04 6.50 24.82
C ASN A 26 -15.89 4.98 24.63
N SER A 27 -16.49 4.43 23.56
CA SER A 27 -16.13 3.10 23.06
C SER A 27 -14.87 3.30 22.24
N GLY A 28 -13.77 2.61 22.56
CA GLY A 28 -12.51 2.63 21.79
C GLY A 28 -12.63 2.07 20.36
N VAL A 29 -13.79 2.24 19.74
CA VAL A 29 -14.14 1.89 18.37
C VAL A 29 -13.81 3.11 17.51
N PRO A 30 -12.95 2.96 16.49
CA PRO A 30 -12.61 4.07 15.61
C PRO A 30 -13.86 4.66 14.93
N PRO A 31 -13.81 5.92 14.44
CA PRO A 31 -14.94 6.53 13.77
C PRO A 31 -15.36 5.73 12.51
N PRO A 32 -16.67 5.70 12.16
CA PRO A 32 -17.21 4.80 11.13
C PRO A 32 -16.56 4.88 9.75
N PHE A 33 -15.98 6.03 9.37
CA PHE A 33 -15.28 6.18 8.09
C PHE A 33 -13.99 5.35 8.02
N LEU A 34 -13.32 5.13 9.16
CA LEU A 34 -12.13 4.27 9.29
C LEU A 34 -12.46 2.78 9.26
N HIS A 35 -13.74 2.43 9.20
CA HIS A 35 -14.16 1.04 9.03
C HIS A 35 -14.32 0.69 7.55
N THR A 36 -14.12 1.65 6.65
CA THR A 36 -14.19 1.46 5.20
C THR A 36 -12.80 1.47 4.60
N LYS A 37 -12.62 0.72 3.51
CA LYS A 37 -11.35 0.73 2.78
C LYS A 37 -10.91 2.12 2.32
N TRP A 38 -11.86 3.02 2.05
CA TRP A 38 -11.56 4.39 1.60
C TRP A 38 -10.96 5.26 2.70
N GLY A 39 -11.44 5.12 3.93
CA GLY A 39 -10.84 5.79 5.09
C GLY A 39 -9.49 5.18 5.48
N LEU A 40 -9.35 3.86 5.33
CA LEU A 40 -8.12 3.12 5.67
C LEU A 40 -7.02 3.31 4.63
N PHE A 41 -7.36 3.48 3.35
CA PHE A 41 -6.42 3.59 2.23
C PHE A 41 -5.27 4.57 2.46
N PRO A 42 -5.50 5.86 2.76
CA PRO A 42 -4.40 6.80 2.98
C PRO A 42 -3.53 6.41 4.17
N ILE A 43 -4.12 5.83 5.22
CA ILE A 43 -3.39 5.37 6.41
C ILE A 43 -2.49 4.19 6.04
N THR A 44 -3.01 3.21 5.31
CA THR A 44 -2.24 2.03 4.90
C THR A 44 -1.13 2.37 3.91
N VAL A 45 -1.36 3.30 2.98
CA VAL A 45 -0.28 3.79 2.09
C VAL A 45 0.80 4.48 2.91
N PHE A 46 0.40 5.37 3.82
CA PHE A 46 1.35 6.07 4.69
C PHE A 46 2.19 5.09 5.53
N LEU A 47 1.55 4.12 6.18
CA LEU A 47 2.24 3.12 6.99
C LEU A 47 3.16 2.24 6.15
N PHE A 48 2.69 1.78 4.99
CA PHE A 48 3.50 0.98 4.07
C PHE A 48 4.73 1.77 3.59
N SER A 49 4.57 3.04 3.22
CA SER A 49 5.69 3.91 2.83
C SER A 49 6.65 4.19 3.99
N ALA A 50 6.13 4.42 5.19
CA ALA A 50 6.93 4.70 6.38
C ALA A 50 7.79 3.49 6.77
N VAL A 51 7.22 2.29 6.77
CA VAL A 51 7.96 1.05 7.05
C VAL A 51 9.06 0.84 6.01
N PHE A 52 8.76 1.03 4.73
CA PHE A 52 9.75 0.91 3.65
C PHE A 52 10.93 1.87 3.86
N LEU A 53 10.63 3.16 4.12
CA LEU A 53 11.66 4.17 4.32
C LEU A 53 12.53 3.87 5.56
N LEU A 54 11.91 3.51 6.68
CA LEU A 54 12.64 3.15 7.89
C LEU A 54 13.54 1.94 7.65
N SER A 55 13.00 0.87 7.06
CA SER A 55 13.74 -0.35 6.75
C SER A 55 14.87 -0.12 5.73
N SER A 56 14.71 0.83 4.81
CA SER A 56 15.77 1.21 3.85
C SER A 56 17.00 1.86 4.48
N THR A 57 16.88 2.34 5.72
CA THR A 57 17.98 3.01 6.43
C THR A 57 18.65 2.12 7.48
N ILE A 58 18.22 0.86 7.61
CA ILE A 58 18.84 -0.10 8.53
C ILE A 58 20.27 -0.36 8.04
N PRO A 59 21.31 -0.07 8.85
CA PRO A 59 22.69 -0.36 8.45
C PRO A 59 22.89 -1.87 8.36
N LEU A 60 23.46 -2.34 7.25
CA LEU A 60 23.74 -3.75 7.02
C LEU A 60 25.24 -4.01 7.02
N GLU A 61 25.64 -5.14 7.60
CA GLU A 61 26.99 -5.66 7.40
C GLU A 61 27.15 -6.11 5.94
N LYS A 62 28.34 -5.92 5.37
CA LYS A 62 28.59 -6.21 3.96
C LYS A 62 28.29 -7.66 3.57
N SER A 63 28.66 -8.62 4.42
CA SER A 63 28.39 -10.06 4.24
C SER A 63 26.90 -10.35 4.11
N PHE A 64 26.08 -9.77 4.98
CA PHE A 64 24.63 -9.90 4.96
C PHE A 64 23.99 -9.15 3.78
N ALA A 65 24.54 -7.99 3.41
CA ALA A 65 24.10 -7.26 2.23
C ALA A 65 24.35 -8.05 0.93
N GLU A 66 25.45 -8.80 0.83
CA GLU A 66 25.73 -9.70 -0.29
C GLU A 66 24.70 -10.84 -0.39
N GLU A 67 24.31 -11.45 0.73
CA GLU A 67 23.26 -12.49 0.78
C GLU A 67 21.90 -11.94 0.31
N ILE A 68 21.47 -10.81 0.87
CA ILE A 68 20.22 -10.16 0.46
C ILE A 68 20.30 -9.77 -1.02
N TYR A 69 21.40 -9.18 -1.48
CA TYR A 69 21.55 -8.77 -2.87
C TYR A 69 21.44 -9.96 -3.82
N ALA A 70 22.06 -11.10 -3.50
CA ALA A 70 21.93 -12.32 -4.30
C ALA A 70 20.46 -12.77 -4.39
N SER A 71 19.73 -12.79 -3.26
CA SER A 71 18.30 -13.14 -3.24
C SER A 71 17.44 -12.17 -4.06
N VAL A 72 17.78 -10.88 -4.05
CA VAL A 72 17.11 -9.85 -4.85
C VAL A 72 17.40 -10.06 -6.33
N MET A 73 18.65 -10.30 -6.73
CA MET A 73 19.04 -10.55 -8.12
C MET A 73 18.37 -11.79 -8.71
N GLU A 74 18.20 -12.84 -7.91
CA GLU A 74 17.41 -14.02 -8.28
C GLU A 74 15.94 -13.64 -8.50
N SER A 75 15.37 -12.85 -7.58
CA SER A 75 13.97 -12.40 -7.65
C SER A 75 13.69 -11.46 -8.82
N ILE A 76 14.65 -10.61 -9.23
CA ILE A 76 14.50 -9.67 -10.35
C ILE A 76 14.92 -10.24 -11.72
N SER A 77 15.19 -11.55 -11.82
CA SER A 77 15.45 -12.24 -13.09
C SER A 77 14.19 -12.37 -13.98
N PHE A 78 13.25 -11.45 -13.83
CA PHE A 78 12.02 -11.37 -14.59
C PHE A 78 12.29 -11.16 -16.07
N THR A 79 11.65 -11.96 -16.90
CA THR A 79 11.86 -11.99 -18.35
C THR A 79 10.97 -10.99 -19.09
N GLY A 80 10.00 -10.39 -18.41
CA GLY A 80 9.14 -9.35 -18.96
C GLY A 80 8.12 -8.77 -17.97
N PRO A 81 7.26 -7.84 -18.45
CA PRO A 81 6.30 -7.12 -17.62
C PRO A 81 5.26 -8.04 -16.96
N LEU A 82 4.93 -9.18 -17.59
CA LEU A 82 3.99 -10.14 -17.01
C LEU A 82 4.54 -10.81 -15.74
N ASP A 83 5.85 -11.09 -15.68
CA ASP A 83 6.45 -11.72 -14.51
C ASP A 83 6.43 -10.77 -13.31
N ILE A 84 6.80 -9.49 -13.54
CA ILE A 84 6.72 -8.40 -12.55
C ILE A 84 5.27 -8.24 -12.06
N PHE A 85 4.32 -8.18 -12.99
CA PHE A 85 2.91 -8.05 -12.67
C PHE A 85 2.40 -9.21 -11.82
N VAL A 86 2.67 -10.45 -12.20
CA VAL A 86 2.21 -11.65 -11.48
C VAL A 86 2.81 -11.71 -10.08
N HIS A 87 4.11 -11.38 -9.93
CA HIS A 87 4.78 -11.31 -8.64
C HIS A 87 4.08 -10.31 -7.71
N ASN A 88 3.92 -9.06 -8.16
CA ASN A 88 3.31 -8.00 -7.36
C ASN A 88 1.81 -8.25 -7.09
N LEU A 89 1.10 -8.85 -8.05
CA LEU A 89 -0.31 -9.22 -7.87
C LEU A 89 -0.46 -10.31 -6.82
N ALA A 90 0.42 -11.32 -6.81
CA ALA A 90 0.42 -12.37 -5.81
C ALA A 90 0.62 -11.80 -4.40
N LEU A 91 1.59 -10.90 -4.21
CA LEU A 91 1.79 -10.19 -2.94
C LEU A 91 0.54 -9.42 -2.53
N SER A 92 -0.07 -8.67 -3.46
CA SER A 92 -1.27 -7.88 -3.17
C SER A 92 -2.48 -8.73 -2.78
N ILE A 93 -2.66 -9.90 -3.40
CA ILE A 93 -3.73 -10.83 -3.04
C ILE A 93 -3.57 -11.29 -1.60
N ILE A 94 -2.34 -11.58 -1.15
CA ILE A 94 -2.07 -11.94 0.26
C ILE A 94 -2.40 -10.75 1.18
N MET A 95 -2.02 -9.52 0.80
CA MET A 95 -2.31 -8.31 1.57
C MET A 95 -3.82 -8.03 1.71
N MET A 96 -4.63 -8.50 0.78
CA MET A 96 -6.09 -8.39 0.85
C MET A 96 -6.71 -9.36 1.86
N ILE A 97 -6.03 -10.42 2.29
CA ILE A 97 -6.62 -11.42 3.19
C ILE A 97 -6.87 -10.77 4.58
N PRO A 98 -8.10 -10.84 5.13
CA PRO A 98 -8.37 -10.38 6.49
C PRO A 98 -7.45 -11.03 7.52
N VAL A 99 -7.21 -10.34 8.64
CA VAL A 99 -6.35 -10.78 9.77
C VAL A 99 -4.86 -10.80 9.42
N VAL A 100 -4.46 -11.53 8.37
CA VAL A 100 -3.04 -11.77 8.03
C VAL A 100 -2.46 -10.72 7.08
N GLY A 101 -3.28 -10.15 6.19
CA GLY A 101 -2.81 -9.35 5.06
C GLY A 101 -2.10 -8.06 5.46
N PHE A 102 -2.55 -7.41 6.54
CA PHE A 102 -1.88 -6.21 7.05
C PHE A 102 -0.50 -6.52 7.66
N GLY A 103 -0.37 -7.62 8.39
CA GLY A 103 0.94 -8.06 8.89
C GLY A 103 1.89 -8.39 7.74
N PHE A 104 1.39 -9.11 6.73
CA PHE A 104 2.14 -9.42 5.52
C PHE A 104 2.57 -8.16 4.75
N SER A 105 1.74 -7.13 4.68
CA SER A 105 2.11 -5.89 3.99
C SER A 105 3.23 -5.14 4.70
N MET A 106 3.26 -5.14 6.03
CA MET A 106 4.39 -4.57 6.78
C MET A 106 5.68 -5.37 6.56
N ILE A 107 5.60 -6.72 6.53
CA ILE A 107 6.74 -7.58 6.25
C ILE A 107 7.26 -7.31 4.82
N SER A 108 6.38 -7.34 3.83
CA SER A 108 6.72 -7.09 2.43
C SER A 108 7.36 -5.73 2.22
N SER A 109 6.78 -4.67 2.78
CA SER A 109 7.36 -3.32 2.76
C SER A 109 8.74 -3.27 3.40
N SER A 110 8.91 -3.92 4.57
CA SER A 110 10.18 -3.97 5.26
C SER A 110 11.25 -4.72 4.45
N THR A 111 10.90 -5.86 3.84
CA THR A 111 11.82 -6.64 3.00
C THR A 111 12.29 -5.84 1.79
N THR A 112 11.41 -5.07 1.14
CA THR A 112 11.78 -4.19 0.03
C THR A 112 12.68 -3.04 0.50
N GLY A 113 12.41 -2.47 1.68
CA GLY A 113 13.30 -1.47 2.29
C GLY A 113 14.70 -2.04 2.55
N VAL A 114 14.78 -3.20 3.21
CA VAL A 114 16.06 -3.88 3.49
C VAL A 114 16.82 -4.21 2.19
N ALA A 115 16.13 -4.63 1.13
CA ALA A 115 16.73 -4.83 -0.19
C ALA A 115 17.39 -3.54 -0.73
N ILE A 116 16.75 -2.38 -0.56
CA ILE A 116 17.34 -1.08 -0.93
C ILE A 116 18.58 -0.77 -0.08
N SER A 117 18.55 -1.07 1.21
CA SER A 117 19.73 -0.92 2.08
C SER A 117 20.89 -1.82 1.67
N ALA A 118 20.62 -3.05 1.21
CA ALA A 118 21.64 -3.95 0.70
C ALA A 118 22.28 -3.39 -0.58
N VAL A 119 21.45 -2.94 -1.53
CA VAL A 119 21.94 -2.32 -2.77
C VAL A 119 22.79 -1.08 -2.48
N SER A 120 22.34 -0.19 -1.59
CA SER A 120 23.07 1.04 -1.27
C SER A 120 24.39 0.75 -0.56
N THR A 121 24.42 -0.22 0.36
CA THR A 121 25.64 -0.68 1.04
C THR A 121 26.67 -1.18 0.02
N LEU A 122 26.28 -2.04 -0.91
CA LEU A 122 27.21 -2.63 -1.90
C LEU A 122 27.66 -1.64 -2.97
N LYS A 123 26.81 -0.67 -3.32
CA LYS A 123 27.11 0.35 -4.33
C LYS A 123 27.69 1.64 -3.74
N ASN A 124 27.89 1.70 -2.41
CA ASN A 124 28.30 2.91 -1.67
C ASN A 124 27.42 4.13 -1.99
N LEU A 125 26.10 3.93 -2.04
CA LEU A 125 25.12 4.98 -2.31
C LEU A 125 24.43 5.42 -1.01
N ASN A 126 23.84 6.61 -1.01
CA ASN A 126 22.98 7.04 0.09
C ASN A 126 21.64 6.25 0.05
N SER A 127 21.37 5.44 1.09
CA SER A 127 20.19 4.57 1.13
C SER A 127 18.88 5.35 1.07
N LEU A 128 18.78 6.46 1.81
CA LEU A 128 17.56 7.26 1.86
C LEU A 128 17.27 7.92 0.51
N SER A 129 18.29 8.46 -0.16
CA SER A 129 18.14 9.03 -1.50
C SER A 129 17.70 7.97 -2.52
N LEU A 130 18.24 6.75 -2.44
CA LEU A 130 17.85 5.65 -3.33
C LEU A 130 16.39 5.22 -3.08
N ALA A 131 15.99 5.11 -1.81
CA ALA A 131 14.62 4.77 -1.42
C ALA A 131 13.61 5.83 -1.88
N ILE A 132 13.90 7.12 -1.69
CA ILE A 132 13.07 8.22 -2.17
C ILE A 132 12.98 8.21 -3.70
N ARG A 133 14.10 7.94 -4.40
CA ARG A 133 14.10 7.84 -5.85
C ARG A 133 13.17 6.74 -6.34
N LEU A 134 13.21 5.55 -5.72
CA LEU A 134 12.29 4.46 -6.03
C LEU A 134 10.84 4.88 -5.83
N LEU A 135 10.49 5.46 -4.68
CA LEU A 135 9.14 5.95 -4.40
C LEU A 135 8.68 7.07 -5.34
N SER A 136 9.62 7.78 -5.97
CA SER A 136 9.34 8.85 -6.92
C SER A 136 9.22 8.35 -8.36
N THR A 137 9.57 7.08 -8.63
CA THR A 137 9.36 6.49 -9.95
C THR A 137 7.86 6.29 -10.19
N PRO A 138 7.36 6.41 -11.43
CA PRO A 138 5.95 6.20 -11.69
C PRO A 138 5.51 4.75 -11.39
N SER A 139 6.37 3.75 -11.61
CA SER A 139 6.07 2.36 -11.20
C SER A 139 6.00 2.22 -9.69
N GLY A 140 6.98 2.75 -8.95
CA GLY A 140 6.99 2.73 -7.48
C GLY A 140 5.77 3.42 -6.85
N ILE A 141 5.33 4.57 -7.38
CA ILE A 141 4.10 5.23 -6.90
C ILE A 141 2.89 4.30 -7.09
N LEU A 142 2.73 3.71 -8.27
CA LEU A 142 1.60 2.83 -8.58
C LEU A 142 1.60 1.57 -7.71
N GLU A 143 2.76 0.96 -7.47
CA GLU A 143 2.90 -0.21 -6.59
C GLU A 143 2.52 0.11 -5.14
N PHE A 144 3.04 1.20 -4.58
CA PHE A 144 2.74 1.57 -3.19
C PHE A 144 1.27 1.94 -3.00
N LEU A 145 0.65 2.57 -3.99
CA LEU A 145 -0.81 2.80 -3.99
C LEU A 145 -1.57 1.48 -4.09
N ALA A 146 -1.14 0.54 -4.94
CA ALA A 146 -1.76 -0.77 -5.06
C ALA A 146 -1.68 -1.57 -3.74
N TYR A 147 -0.50 -1.65 -3.13
CA TYR A 147 -0.27 -2.35 -1.86
C TYR A 147 -1.01 -1.71 -0.68
N GLY A 148 -1.05 -0.38 -0.62
CA GLY A 148 -1.86 0.32 0.36
C GLY A 148 -3.35 0.02 0.19
N PHE A 149 -3.88 0.06 -1.04
CA PHE A 149 -5.30 -0.22 -1.28
C PHE A 149 -5.68 -1.68 -1.00
N ALA A 150 -4.80 -2.63 -1.35
CA ALA A 150 -4.92 -4.04 -1.00
C ALA A 150 -4.97 -4.24 0.52
N SER A 151 -4.02 -3.64 1.25
CA SER A 151 -3.96 -3.67 2.71
C SER A 151 -5.21 -3.07 3.37
N ALA A 152 -5.71 -1.95 2.84
CA ALA A 152 -6.93 -1.31 3.32
C ALA A 152 -8.17 -2.21 3.16
N GLN A 153 -8.26 -2.96 2.06
CA GLN A 153 -9.34 -3.94 1.87
C GLN A 153 -9.23 -5.10 2.86
N GLY A 154 -8.01 -5.58 3.16
CA GLY A 154 -7.80 -6.62 4.18
C GLY A 154 -8.24 -6.17 5.57
N LEU A 155 -7.85 -4.95 5.99
CA LEU A 155 -8.29 -4.35 7.26
C LEU A 155 -9.80 -4.07 7.28
N ALA A 156 -10.38 -3.55 6.20
CA ALA A 156 -11.84 -3.35 6.10
C ALA A 156 -12.59 -4.69 6.20
N GLY A 157 -12.04 -5.75 5.60
CA GLY A 157 -12.55 -7.11 5.74
C GLY A 157 -12.47 -7.63 7.18
N LEU A 158 -11.39 -7.35 7.90
CA LEU A 158 -11.26 -7.67 9.32
C LEU A 158 -12.36 -7.00 10.14
N PHE A 159 -12.57 -5.69 9.97
CA PHE A 159 -13.67 -4.98 10.66
C PHE A 159 -15.03 -5.55 10.28
N ALA A 160 -15.23 -5.93 9.02
CA ALA A 160 -16.47 -6.54 8.58
C ALA A 160 -16.75 -7.93 9.17
N ILE A 161 -15.70 -8.72 9.46
CA ILE A 161 -15.82 -9.99 10.19
C ILE A 161 -16.26 -9.71 11.63
N VAL A 162 -15.58 -8.79 12.31
CA VAL A 162 -15.88 -8.42 13.71
C VAL A 162 -17.32 -7.89 13.82
N GLU A 163 -17.78 -7.11 12.85
CA GLU A 163 -19.12 -6.53 12.80
C GLU A 163 -20.19 -7.42 12.14
N LYS A 164 -19.85 -8.64 11.72
CA LYS A 164 -20.77 -9.60 11.07
C LYS A 164 -21.45 -9.05 9.80
N ARG A 165 -20.75 -8.23 9.01
CA ARG A 165 -21.23 -7.60 7.76
C ARG A 165 -20.53 -8.10 6.49
N VAL A 166 -19.91 -9.28 6.56
CA VAL A 166 -19.03 -9.87 5.52
C VAL A 166 -19.68 -9.97 4.14
N SER A 167 -20.97 -10.28 4.06
CA SER A 167 -21.69 -10.46 2.78
C SER A 167 -21.70 -9.20 1.90
N ARG A 168 -21.59 -8.01 2.51
CA ARG A 168 -21.53 -6.74 1.79
C ARG A 168 -20.13 -6.40 1.28
N GLU A 169 -19.09 -7.01 1.86
CA GLU A 169 -17.68 -6.74 1.50
C GLU A 169 -17.19 -7.53 0.29
N LEU A 170 -17.84 -8.64 -0.07
CA LEU A 170 -17.36 -9.51 -1.16
C LEU A 170 -17.23 -8.79 -2.52
N ARG A 171 -18.18 -7.89 -2.81
CA ARG A 171 -18.09 -6.99 -3.99
C ARG A 171 -16.94 -6.00 -3.87
N GLY A 172 -16.65 -5.57 -2.65
CA GLY A 172 -15.50 -4.75 -2.31
C GLY A 172 -14.19 -5.42 -2.71
N TYR A 173 -14.00 -6.70 -2.39
CA TYR A 173 -12.82 -7.48 -2.77
C TYR A 173 -12.62 -7.53 -4.29
N LEU A 174 -13.67 -7.85 -5.06
CA LEU A 174 -13.56 -7.91 -6.52
C LEU A 174 -13.20 -6.53 -7.12
N SER A 175 -13.86 -5.46 -6.66
CA SER A 175 -13.53 -4.10 -7.10
C SER A 175 -12.09 -3.70 -6.76
N THR A 176 -11.59 -4.09 -5.59
CA THR A 176 -10.22 -3.82 -5.17
C THR A 176 -9.22 -4.60 -6.03
N LEU A 177 -9.48 -5.88 -6.29
CA LEU A 177 -8.62 -6.70 -7.15
C LEU A 177 -8.48 -6.10 -8.56
N LEU A 178 -9.57 -5.58 -9.13
CA LEU A 178 -9.54 -4.93 -10.45
C LEU A 178 -8.70 -3.64 -10.43
N VAL A 179 -8.89 -2.79 -9.41
CA VAL A 179 -8.13 -1.53 -9.27
C VAL A 179 -6.65 -1.82 -9.05
N VAL A 180 -6.32 -2.68 -8.07
CA VAL A 180 -4.96 -3.11 -7.75
C VAL A 180 -4.30 -3.75 -8.96
N GLY A 181 -4.97 -4.70 -9.62
CA GLY A 181 -4.46 -5.34 -10.82
C GLY A 181 -4.16 -4.34 -11.94
N SER A 182 -5.04 -3.35 -12.14
CA SER A 182 -4.81 -2.30 -13.15
C SER A 182 -3.60 -1.43 -12.84
N LEU A 183 -3.44 -1.02 -11.56
CA LEU A 183 -2.29 -0.23 -11.10
C LEU A 183 -0.98 -0.99 -11.27
N LEU A 184 -0.96 -2.27 -10.86
CA LEU A 184 0.24 -3.11 -10.95
C LEU A 184 0.60 -3.46 -12.38
N LEU A 185 -0.39 -3.68 -13.25
CA LEU A 185 -0.14 -3.92 -14.66
C LEU A 185 0.50 -2.68 -15.29
N ALA A 186 -0.05 -1.49 -15.02
CA ALA A 186 0.54 -0.23 -15.48
C ALA A 186 1.97 -0.04 -14.93
N ALA A 187 2.20 -0.33 -13.65
CA ALA A 187 3.52 -0.27 -13.03
C ALA A 187 4.53 -1.18 -13.74
N ALA A 188 4.16 -2.43 -14.01
CA ALA A 188 5.04 -3.41 -14.65
C ALA A 188 5.42 -3.02 -16.09
N PHE A 189 4.49 -2.47 -16.86
CA PHE A 189 4.78 -1.94 -18.19
C PHE A 189 5.74 -0.74 -18.11
N ILE A 190 5.48 0.20 -17.19
CA ILE A 190 6.35 1.37 -16.99
C ILE A 190 7.76 0.92 -16.58
N GLU A 191 7.87 0.01 -15.61
CA GLU A 191 9.15 -0.53 -15.13
C GLU A 191 9.97 -1.13 -16.26
N THR A 192 9.32 -1.95 -17.10
CA THR A 192 9.98 -2.57 -18.24
C THR A 192 10.46 -1.52 -19.24
N THR A 193 9.65 -0.51 -19.55
CA THR A 193 10.08 0.56 -20.46
C THR A 193 11.24 1.37 -19.90
N LEU A 194 11.25 1.68 -18.60
CA LEU A 194 12.33 2.41 -17.94
C LEU A 194 13.63 1.59 -17.91
N SER A 195 13.53 0.29 -17.68
CA SER A 195 14.68 -0.63 -17.64
C SER A 195 15.28 -0.90 -19.02
N LEU A 196 14.49 -0.78 -20.09
CA LEU A 196 14.93 -0.93 -21.48
C LEU A 196 15.55 0.33 -22.07
N THR A 197 15.32 1.50 -21.49
CA THR A 197 16.07 2.73 -21.83
C THR A 197 17.39 2.77 -21.06
N PRO A 198 18.55 2.53 -21.70
CA PRO A 198 19.81 2.78 -21.04
C PRO A 198 19.87 4.28 -20.73
N SER A 199 20.12 4.61 -19.46
CA SER A 199 20.38 5.99 -19.05
C SER A 199 21.57 6.53 -19.84
N ILE A 200 21.28 7.46 -20.75
CA ILE A 200 22.27 8.32 -21.43
C ILE A 200 22.97 9.20 -20.40
#